data_AF-A0A437NDJ5-F1
#
_entry.id   AF-A0A437NDJ5-F1
#
_cell.length_a   1.000
_cell.length_b   1.000
_cell.length_c   1.000
_cell.angle_alpha   90.00
_cell.angle_beta   90.00
_cell.angle_gamma   90.00
#
_symmetry.space_group_name_H-M   'P 1'
#
loop_
_entity.id
_entity.type
_entity.pdbx_description
1 polymer ?
#
loop_
_entity_poly.entity_id
_entity_poly.type
_entity_poly.pdbx_seq_one_letter_code
_entity_poly.pdbx_strand_id
1 'polypeptide(L)'
;MTVQNLSWDMPCTMIDLEGRVPIIAPMRECVVHYTLYKPHARQNARLLLTQPIHREGRATRTWLLEPVELKVLAERLKRETN
;
A
#
# COMPACT_ATOMS: atom_id res chain seq x y z
N MET A 1 15.36 4.31 0.90
CA MET A 1 14.02 4.61 1.46
C MET A 1 13.21 3.33 1.46
N THR A 2 12.74 2.91 2.64
CA THR A 2 11.97 1.68 2.86
C THR A 2 10.48 2.00 2.96
N VAL A 3 9.62 0.99 2.86
CA VAL A 3 8.15 1.13 2.91
C VAL A 3 7.67 1.93 4.14
N GLN A 4 8.30 1.72 5.30
CA GLN A 4 7.92 2.41 6.54
C GLN A 4 8.13 3.93 6.48
N ASN A 5 9.00 4.41 5.60
CA ASN A 5 9.35 5.83 5.51
C ASN A 5 8.62 6.55 4.37
N LEU A 6 7.64 5.90 3.74
CA LEU A 6 6.83 6.52 2.70
C LEU A 6 5.98 7.67 3.27
N SER A 7 5.85 8.76 2.50
CA SER A 7 4.97 9.87 2.87
C SER A 7 3.51 9.46 2.73
N TRP A 8 2.68 9.81 3.72
CA TRP A 8 1.24 9.56 3.70
C TRP A 8 0.50 10.30 2.59
N ASP A 9 1.04 11.45 2.17
CA ASP A 9 0.42 12.34 1.19
C ASP A 9 0.79 11.98 -0.24
N MET A 10 1.65 10.98 -0.45
CA MET A 10 2.05 10.62 -1.81
C MET A 10 0.84 10.06 -2.58
N PRO A 11 0.61 10.51 -3.82
CA PRO A 11 -0.46 9.99 -4.64
C PRO A 11 -0.16 8.53 -5.02
N CYS A 12 -1.16 7.67 -4.89
CA CYS A 12 -1.09 6.25 -5.17
C CYS A 12 -2.40 5.75 -5.81
N THR A 13 -2.35 4.54 -6.38
CA THR A 13 -3.53 3.83 -6.87
C THR A 13 -3.64 2.47 -6.19
N MET A 14 -4.68 2.26 -5.37
CA MET A 14 -5.03 0.95 -4.83
C MET A 14 -5.79 0.15 -5.88
N ILE A 15 -5.29 -1.06 -6.15
CA ILE A 15 -5.82 -2.01 -7.11
C ILE A 15 -6.29 -3.23 -6.33
N ASP A 16 -7.53 -3.65 -6.55
CA ASP A 16 -8.04 -4.94 -6.11
C ASP A 16 -8.18 -5.84 -7.34
N LEU A 17 -7.51 -7.00 -7.33
CA LEU A 17 -7.54 -7.95 -8.44
C LEU A 17 -8.88 -8.71 -8.58
N GLU A 18 -9.87 -8.40 -7.75
CA GLU A 18 -11.25 -8.91 -7.88
C GLU A 18 -12.11 -8.14 -8.90
N GLY A 19 -11.52 -7.24 -9.69
CA GLY A 19 -12.22 -6.50 -10.74
C GLY A 19 -13.03 -5.30 -10.24
N ARG A 20 -12.77 -4.83 -9.01
CA ARG A 20 -13.36 -3.60 -8.46
C ARG A 20 -12.67 -2.37 -9.04
N VAL A 21 -13.40 -1.25 -9.04
CA VAL A 21 -12.86 0.05 -9.45
C VAL A 21 -11.65 0.41 -8.57
N PRO A 22 -10.48 0.72 -9.15
CA PRO A 22 -9.31 1.10 -8.37
C PRO A 22 -9.52 2.45 -7.68
N ILE A 23 -8.88 2.64 -6.53
CA ILE A 23 -8.97 3.87 -5.74
C ILE A 23 -7.72 4.68 -6.02
N ILE A 24 -7.88 5.90 -6.54
CA ILE A 24 -6.81 6.85 -6.78
C ILE A 24 -6.89 7.91 -5.68
N ALA A 25 -5.94 7.89 -4.74
CA ALA A 25 -5.99 8.70 -3.53
C ALA A 25 -4.59 8.85 -2.90
N PRO A 26 -4.41 9.72 -1.88
CA PRO A 26 -3.22 9.71 -1.06
C PRO A 26 -2.98 8.34 -0.41
N MET A 27 -1.72 7.96 -0.21
CA MET A 27 -1.34 6.66 0.34
C MET A 27 -2.06 6.33 1.65
N ARG A 28 -2.28 7.33 2.53
CA ARG A 28 -3.02 7.14 3.78
C ARG A 28 -4.44 6.62 3.53
N GLU A 29 -5.18 7.23 2.61
CA GLU A 29 -6.54 6.81 2.27
C GLU A 29 -6.56 5.42 1.66
N CYS A 30 -5.64 5.13 0.74
CA CYS A 30 -5.48 3.79 0.18
C CYS A 30 -5.25 2.74 1.28
N VAL A 31 -4.41 3.03 2.28
CA VAL A 31 -4.13 2.12 3.39
C VAL A 31 -5.34 1.98 4.32
N VAL A 32 -6.10 3.04 4.58
CA VAL A 32 -7.39 2.96 5.27
C VAL A 32 -8.35 2.01 4.54
N HIS A 33 -8.50 2.15 3.22
CA HIS A 33 -9.34 1.24 2.44
C HIS A 33 -8.88 -0.22 2.53
N TYR A 34 -7.57 -0.46 2.50
CA TYR A 34 -7.02 -1.80 2.69
C TYR A 34 -7.37 -2.40 4.07
N THR A 35 -7.39 -1.61 5.14
CA THR A 35 -7.78 -2.12 6.48
C THR A 35 -9.27 -2.49 6.54
N LEU A 36 -10.10 -1.93 5.67
CA LEU A 36 -11.54 -2.27 5.59
C LEU A 36 -11.82 -3.52 4.74
N TYR A 37 -10.87 -3.97 3.93
CA TYR A 37 -11.04 -5.16 3.10
C TYR A 37 -11.20 -6.45 3.91
N LYS A 38 -12.02 -7.36 3.37
CA LYS A 38 -12.11 -8.75 3.85
C LYS A 38 -10.76 -9.47 3.63
N PRO A 39 -10.47 -10.55 4.38
CA PRO A 39 -9.17 -11.24 4.29
C PRO A 39 -8.76 -11.68 2.89
N HIS A 40 -9.68 -12.19 2.07
CA HIS A 40 -9.39 -12.58 0.68
C HIS A 40 -9.02 -11.37 -0.18
N ALA A 41 -9.80 -10.29 -0.13
CA ALA A 41 -9.53 -9.06 -0.85
C ALA A 41 -8.19 -8.41 -0.46
N ARG A 42 -7.76 -8.52 0.81
CA ARG A 42 -6.41 -8.07 1.22
C ARG A 42 -5.28 -8.84 0.53
N GLN A 43 -5.46 -10.12 0.21
CA GLN A 43 -4.46 -10.91 -0.52
C GLN A 43 -4.37 -10.49 -1.99
N ASN A 44 -5.45 -9.94 -2.53
CA ASN A 44 -5.54 -9.44 -3.90
C ASN A 44 -5.19 -7.96 -4.05
N ALA A 45 -5.11 -7.21 -2.94
CA ALA A 45 -4.81 -5.78 -2.95
C ALA A 45 -3.35 -5.49 -3.37
N ARG A 46 -3.16 -4.50 -4.25
CA ARG A 46 -1.86 -3.96 -4.66
C ARG A 46 -1.91 -2.44 -4.61
N LEU A 47 -0.79 -1.81 -4.28
CA LEU A 47 -0.69 -0.34 -4.31
C LEU A 47 0.37 0.09 -5.30
N LEU A 48 -0.06 0.73 -6.37
CA LEU A 48 0.81 1.36 -7.34
C LEU A 48 1.24 2.73 -6.81
N LEU A 49 2.55 2.91 -6.70
CA LEU A 49 3.20 4.14 -6.30
C LEU A 49 3.43 5.04 -7.51
N THR A 50 3.53 6.34 -7.27
CA THR A 50 3.91 7.34 -8.29
C THR A 50 5.42 7.52 -8.45
N GLN A 51 6.22 6.87 -7.60
CA GLN A 51 7.68 6.82 -7.74
C GLN A 51 8.22 5.49 -7.19
N PRO A 52 9.35 4.98 -7.72
CA PRO A 52 9.83 3.68 -7.34
C PRO A 52 10.65 3.73 -6.05
N ILE A 53 10.47 2.74 -5.18
CA ILE A 53 11.12 2.67 -3.87
C ILE A 53 12.08 1.49 -3.77
N HIS A 54 13.04 1.59 -2.87
CA HIS A 54 13.92 0.47 -2.57
C HIS A 54 13.21 -0.54 -1.68
N ARG A 55 13.43 -1.83 -1.96
CA ARG A 55 13.01 -2.94 -1.10
C ARG A 55 14.23 -3.71 -0.65
N GLU A 56 14.29 -4.01 0.64
CA GLU A 56 15.33 -4.84 1.22
C GLU A 56 15.31 -6.23 0.54
N GLY A 57 16.49 -6.73 0.18
CA GLY A 57 16.62 -8.00 -0.54
C GLY A 57 16.26 -7.95 -2.04
N ARG A 58 15.96 -6.77 -2.62
CA ARG A 58 15.74 -6.61 -4.07
C ARG A 58 16.83 -5.75 -4.70
N ALA A 59 17.35 -6.22 -5.83
CA ALA A 59 18.37 -5.50 -6.60
C ALA A 59 17.82 -4.22 -7.26
N THR A 60 16.53 -4.19 -7.59
CA THR A 60 15.89 -3.07 -8.29
C THR A 60 14.83 -2.39 -7.43
N ARG A 61 14.58 -1.11 -7.71
CA ARG A 61 13.46 -0.38 -7.10
C ARG A 61 12.13 -0.87 -7.68
N THR A 62 11.06 -0.76 -6.90
CA THR A 62 9.71 -1.16 -7.32
C THR A 62 8.74 -0.02 -7.38
N TRP A 63 7.71 -0.15 -8.20
CA TRP A 63 6.55 0.73 -8.23
C TRP A 63 5.32 0.14 -7.53
N LEU A 64 5.27 -1.17 -7.29
CA LEU A 64 4.08 -1.85 -6.78
C LEU A 64 4.35 -2.42 -5.39
N LEU A 65 3.47 -2.14 -4.43
CA LEU A 65 3.50 -2.80 -3.12
C LEU A 65 2.58 -4.02 -3.12
N GLU A 66 3.07 -5.13 -2.58
CA GLU A 66 2.32 -6.38 -2.40
C GLU A 66 1.58 -6.36 -1.03
N PRO A 67 0.68 -7.32 -0.77
CA PRO A 67 -0.10 -7.37 0.47
C PRO A 67 0.74 -7.37 1.74
N VAL A 68 1.94 -7.95 1.69
CA VAL A 68 2.83 -8.01 2.86
C VAL A 68 3.35 -6.60 3.23
N GLU A 69 3.71 -5.78 2.25
CA GLU A 69 4.06 -4.38 2.47
C GLU A 69 2.85 -3.54 2.90
N LEU A 70 1.67 -3.82 2.35
CA LEU A 70 0.43 -3.15 2.79
C LEU A 70 0.09 -3.45 4.24
N LYS A 71 0.37 -4.67 4.73
CA LYS A 71 0.26 -4.99 6.16
C LYS A 71 1.20 -4.13 7.00
N VAL A 72 2.45 -3.93 6.57
CA VAL A 72 3.40 -3.05 7.29
C VAL A 72 2.87 -1.63 7.39
N LEU A 73 2.32 -1.09 6.30
CA LEU A 73 1.69 0.24 6.30
C LEU A 73 0.43 0.30 7.16
N ALA A 74 -0.41 -0.75 7.17
CA ALA A 74 -1.58 -0.83 8.02
C ALA A 74 -1.22 -0.86 9.51
N GLU A 75 -0.18 -1.62 9.89
CA GLU A 75 0.33 -1.62 11.26
C GLU A 75 0.94 -0.27 11.64
N ARG A 76 1.63 0.40 10.71
CA ARG A 76 2.11 1.77 10.93
C ARG A 76 0.96 2.74 11.16
N LEU A 77 -0.07 2.71 10.32
CA LEU A 77 -1.26 3.54 10.45
C LEU A 77 -1.94 3.34 11.82
N LYS A 78 -2.05 2.07 12.26
CA LYS A 78 -2.61 1.73 13.58
C LYS A 78 -1.82 2.32 14.74
N ARG A 79 -0.47 2.32 14.66
CA ARG A 79 0.40 2.93 15.69
C ARG A 79 0.34 4.45 15.73
N GLU A 80 -0.02 5.10 14.63
CA GLU A 80 -0.08 6.56 14.54
C GLU A 80 -1.47 7.13 14.88
N THR A 81 -2.50 6.28 14.93
CA THR A 81 -3.89 6.69 15.17
C THR A 81 -4.40 6.33 16.58
N ASN A 82 -3.64 5.51 17.32
CA ASN A 82 -3.90 5.09 18.70
C ASN A 82 -2.76 5.56 19.61
#